data_AF-A0A2T3KT20-F1
#
_entry.id   AF-A0A2T3KT20-F1
#
_cell.length_a   1.000
_cell.length_b   1.000
_cell.length_c   1.000
_cell.angle_alpha   90.00
_cell.angle_beta   90.00
_cell.angle_gamma   90.00
#
_symmetry.space_group_name_H-M   'P 1'
#
loop_
_entity.id
_entity.type
_entity.pdbx_description
1 polymer ?
#
loop_
_entity_poly.entity_id
_entity_poly.type
_entity_poly.pdbx_seq_one_letter_code
_entity_poly.pdbx_strand_id
1 'polypeptide(L)'
;MYKVSDFFDEIKRKTLSFFENHLFCIFFLFFILIIGTIGIWVKPIIMEPKITVDGFVNSFHSLNLIGFSAPLLVVLTFDKSVSLINNRSLDKDITIWFIVLYIISIFIIFILFAVDFSSDTFTWCSFIAWLLVLYLWILGNVDNPSYQKKTENKAASGGDNVNRKVLEE
;
A
#
# COMPACT_ATOMS: atom_id res chain seq x y z
N MET A 1 21.84 -18.80 8.05
CA MET A 1 21.27 -19.14 6.73
C MET A 1 19.77 -19.12 6.89
N TYR A 2 19.11 -18.07 6.39
CA TYR A 2 17.66 -17.93 6.49
C TYR A 2 16.97 -19.02 5.66
N LYS A 3 15.87 -19.54 6.19
CA LYS A 3 15.04 -20.58 5.57
C LYS A 3 13.89 -19.93 4.81
N VAL A 4 13.32 -20.66 3.87
CA VAL A 4 12.07 -20.27 3.18
C VAL A 4 10.94 -20.02 4.19
N SER A 5 10.96 -20.67 5.36
CA SER A 5 10.01 -20.39 6.45
C SER A 5 10.07 -18.94 6.92
N ASP A 6 11.27 -18.39 7.07
CA ASP A 6 11.49 -17.04 7.63
C ASP A 6 10.88 -15.98 6.70
N PHE A 7 10.81 -16.28 5.41
CA PHE A 7 10.15 -15.44 4.41
C PHE A 7 8.62 -15.44 4.58
N PHE A 8 8.01 -16.60 4.76
CA PHE A 8 6.56 -16.69 5.01
C PHE A 8 6.18 -16.06 6.35
N ASP A 9 7.04 -16.23 7.35
CA ASP A 9 6.90 -15.57 8.65
C ASP A 9 6.97 -14.05 8.52
N GLU A 10 7.85 -13.53 7.66
CA GLU A 10 7.97 -12.10 7.39
C GLU A 10 6.74 -11.54 6.65
N ILE A 11 6.23 -12.24 5.63
CA ILE A 11 4.97 -11.87 4.96
C ILE A 11 3.84 -11.85 5.99
N LYS A 12 3.73 -12.91 6.80
CA LYS A 12 2.70 -13.02 7.83
C LYS A 12 2.80 -11.90 8.85
N ARG A 13 4.01 -11.58 9.33
CA ARG A 13 4.28 -10.48 10.26
C ARG A 13 3.83 -9.15 9.68
N LYS A 14 4.21 -8.84 8.44
CA LYS A 14 3.81 -7.60 7.76
C LYS A 14 2.30 -7.51 7.55
N THR A 15 1.66 -8.60 7.19
CA THR A 15 0.21 -8.66 7.01
C THR A 15 -0.53 -8.48 8.33
N LEU A 16 -0.07 -9.08 9.43
CA LEU A 16 -0.62 -8.85 10.75
C LEU A 16 -0.42 -7.40 11.21
N SER A 17 0.78 -6.85 11.01
CA SER A 17 1.11 -5.46 11.33
C SER A 17 0.22 -4.44 10.61
N PHE A 18 -0.21 -4.74 9.39
CA PHE A 18 -1.18 -3.93 8.67
C PHE A 18 -2.52 -3.81 9.41
N PHE A 19 -3.02 -4.92 9.95
CA PHE A 19 -4.28 -4.92 10.70
C PHE A 19 -4.13 -4.36 12.12
N GLU A 20 -2.96 -4.53 12.75
CA GLU A 20 -2.69 -4.00 14.09
C GLU A 20 -2.46 -2.48 14.09
N ASN A 21 -1.86 -1.94 13.02
CA ASN A 21 -1.65 -0.50 12.88
C ASN A 21 -2.86 0.18 12.24
N HIS A 22 -3.84 0.54 13.09
CA HIS A 22 -5.06 1.23 12.65
C HIS A 22 -4.81 2.51 11.84
N LEU A 23 -3.77 3.29 12.17
CA LEU A 23 -3.45 4.52 11.45
C LEU A 23 -3.00 4.22 10.02
N PHE A 24 -2.11 3.25 9.86
CA PHE A 24 -1.68 2.78 8.54
C PHE A 24 -2.84 2.16 7.75
N CYS A 25 -3.68 1.35 8.40
CA CYS A 25 -4.87 0.76 7.79
C CYS A 25 -5.86 1.83 7.28
N ILE A 26 -6.20 2.82 8.12
CA ILE A 26 -7.10 3.92 7.73
C ILE A 26 -6.47 4.74 6.60
N PHE A 27 -5.17 5.05 6.68
CA PHE A 27 -4.47 5.76 5.62
C PHE A 27 -4.54 5.01 4.30
N PHE A 28 -4.26 3.70 4.31
CA PHE A 28 -4.35 2.85 3.14
C PHE A 28 -5.77 2.82 2.56
N LEU A 29 -6.78 2.58 3.38
CA LEU A 29 -8.18 2.51 2.92
C LEU A 29 -8.65 3.85 2.34
N PHE A 30 -8.36 4.98 2.98
CA PHE A 30 -8.83 6.27 2.49
C PHE A 30 -8.01 6.81 1.31
N PHE A 31 -6.69 6.90 1.45
CA PHE A 31 -5.86 7.58 0.45
C PHE A 31 -5.50 6.68 -0.73
N ILE A 32 -5.14 5.42 -0.48
CA ILE A 32 -4.70 4.51 -1.53
C ILE A 32 -5.89 3.87 -2.23
N LEU A 33 -6.83 3.30 -1.46
CA LEU A 33 -7.97 2.58 -2.02
C LEU A 33 -9.07 3.53 -2.50
N ILE A 34 -9.64 4.34 -1.62
CA ILE A 34 -10.78 5.22 -1.98
C ILE A 34 -10.34 6.36 -2.88
N ILE A 35 -9.41 7.23 -2.46
CA ILE A 35 -9.01 8.38 -3.27
C ILE A 35 -8.23 7.93 -4.50
N GLY A 36 -7.26 7.02 -4.32
CA GLY A 36 -6.39 6.57 -5.39
C GLY A 36 -7.09 5.72 -6.46
N THR A 37 -7.97 4.79 -6.07
CA THR A 37 -8.65 3.95 -7.07
C THR A 37 -10.00 4.53 -7.44
N ILE A 38 -10.88 4.77 -6.47
CA ILE A 38 -12.25 5.21 -6.74
C ILE A 38 -12.25 6.68 -7.19
N GLY A 39 -11.51 7.56 -6.52
CA GLY A 39 -11.50 9.00 -6.82
C GLY A 39 -11.01 9.37 -8.23
N ILE A 40 -10.05 8.63 -8.79
CA ILE A 40 -9.49 8.91 -10.13
C ILE A 40 -10.45 8.44 -11.24
N TRP A 41 -11.16 7.33 -11.03
CA TRP A 41 -11.96 6.65 -12.06
C TRP A 41 -13.47 6.77 -11.87
N VAL A 42 -13.94 7.50 -10.85
CA VAL A 42 -15.37 7.76 -10.59
C VAL A 42 -16.02 8.71 -11.59
N LYS A 43 -15.25 9.52 -12.33
CA LYS A 43 -15.80 10.45 -13.33
C LYS A 43 -16.72 9.80 -14.38
N PRO A 44 -16.38 8.66 -15.01
CA PRO A 44 -17.32 7.97 -15.91
C PRO A 44 -18.59 7.44 -15.23
N ILE A 45 -18.59 7.15 -13.92
CA ILE A 45 -19.75 6.56 -13.22
C ILE A 45 -20.78 7.62 -12.79
N ILE A 46 -20.33 8.79 -12.32
CA ILE A 46 -21.24 9.84 -11.80
C ILE A 46 -21.68 10.81 -12.91
N MET A 47 -20.90 10.97 -13.98
CA MET A 47 -21.26 11.87 -15.09
C MET A 47 -22.22 11.22 -16.10
N GLU A 48 -22.42 9.90 -16.05
CA GLU A 48 -23.43 9.23 -16.87
C GLU A 48 -24.83 9.31 -16.22
N PRO A 49 -25.88 9.66 -16.98
CA PRO A 49 -27.23 9.87 -16.45
C PRO A 49 -27.93 8.61 -15.91
N LYS A 50 -27.28 7.44 -15.99
CA LYS A 50 -27.76 6.18 -15.42
C LYS A 50 -26.61 5.46 -14.72
N ILE A 51 -26.50 5.67 -13.41
CA ILE A 51 -25.61 4.88 -12.55
C ILE A 51 -26.13 3.44 -12.55
N THR A 52 -25.53 2.57 -13.36
CA THR A 52 -25.80 1.13 -13.35
C THR A 52 -24.66 0.40 -12.63
N VAL A 53 -24.99 -0.71 -11.98
CA VAL A 53 -23.98 -1.58 -11.34
C VAL A 53 -22.97 -2.08 -12.38
N ASP A 54 -23.44 -2.39 -13.59
CA ASP A 54 -22.58 -2.81 -14.69
C ASP A 54 -21.61 -1.71 -15.13
N GLY A 55 -22.05 -0.45 -15.18
CA GLY A 55 -21.18 0.69 -15.46
C GLY A 55 -20.12 0.90 -14.39
N PHE A 56 -20.48 0.68 -13.12
CA PHE A 56 -19.52 0.72 -12.01
C PHE A 56 -18.47 -0.39 -12.14
N VAL A 57 -18.89 -1.64 -12.37
CA VAL A 57 -17.97 -2.78 -12.51
C VAL A 57 -17.05 -2.60 -13.72
N ASN A 58 -17.59 -2.18 -14.87
CA ASN A 58 -16.79 -1.94 -16.09
C ASN A 58 -15.86 -0.72 -15.99
N SER A 59 -16.06 0.17 -15.02
CA SER A 59 -15.07 1.21 -14.72
C SER A 59 -13.73 0.62 -14.22
N PHE A 60 -13.73 -0.61 -13.71
CA PHE A 60 -12.54 -1.38 -13.33
C PHE A 60 -12.03 -2.25 -14.48
N HIS A 61 -12.13 -1.79 -15.72
CA HIS A 61 -11.47 -2.43 -16.86
C HIS A 61 -9.95 -2.33 -16.76
N SER A 62 -9.23 -3.13 -17.54
CA SER A 62 -7.78 -3.33 -17.41
C SER A 62 -6.98 -2.03 -17.51
N LEU A 63 -7.36 -1.12 -18.42
CA LEU A 63 -6.63 0.14 -18.62
C LEU A 63 -6.64 1.03 -17.36
N ASN A 64 -7.80 1.22 -16.74
CA ASN A 64 -7.92 2.01 -15.50
C ASN A 64 -7.14 1.38 -14.34
N LEU A 65 -7.25 0.05 -14.20
CA LEU A 65 -6.53 -0.69 -13.16
C LEU A 65 -5.01 -0.61 -13.34
N ILE A 66 -4.51 -0.70 -14.57
CA ILE A 66 -3.09 -0.49 -14.89
C ILE A 66 -2.69 0.96 -14.65
N GLY A 67 -3.54 1.92 -15.05
CA GLY A 67 -3.31 3.36 -14.88
C GLY A 67 -3.12 3.76 -13.42
N PHE A 68 -3.81 3.10 -12.49
CA PHE A 68 -3.56 3.24 -11.05
C PHE A 68 -2.33 2.45 -10.58
N SER A 69 -2.20 1.20 -11.03
CA SER A 69 -1.18 0.27 -10.54
C SER A 69 0.25 0.68 -10.92
N ALA A 70 0.47 1.16 -12.14
CA ALA A 70 1.80 1.46 -12.63
C ALA A 70 2.50 2.59 -11.83
N PRO A 71 1.87 3.77 -11.61
CA PRO A 71 2.45 4.79 -10.74
C PRO A 71 2.73 4.29 -9.32
N LEU A 72 1.83 3.48 -8.74
CA LEU A 72 1.98 2.95 -7.39
C LEU A 72 3.21 2.03 -7.27
N LEU A 73 3.41 1.15 -8.26
CA LEU A 73 4.58 0.28 -8.33
C LEU A 73 5.88 1.06 -8.58
N VAL A 74 5.84 2.10 -9.42
CA VAL A 74 7.02 2.96 -9.67
C VAL A 74 7.46 3.67 -8.40
N VAL A 75 6.52 4.29 -7.67
CA VAL A 75 6.82 4.96 -6.39
C VAL A 75 7.38 3.96 -5.38
N LEU A 76 6.75 2.78 -5.26
CA LEU A 76 7.23 1.73 -4.38
C LEU A 76 8.67 1.28 -4.72
N THR A 77 8.97 1.10 -6.02
CA THR A 77 10.31 0.74 -6.49
C THR A 77 11.32 1.81 -6.10
N PHE A 78 10.98 3.07 -6.32
CA PHE A 78 11.85 4.20 -6.04
C PHE A 78 12.14 4.31 -4.54
N ASP A 79 11.09 4.31 -3.70
CA ASP A 79 11.23 4.41 -2.24
C ASP A 79 12.10 3.29 -1.66
N LYS A 80 11.94 2.07 -2.17
CA LYS A 80 12.75 0.92 -1.73
C LYS A 80 14.18 0.97 -2.24
N SER A 81 14.40 1.40 -3.48
CA SER A 81 15.73 1.59 -4.03
C SER A 81 16.50 2.67 -3.27
N VAL A 82 15.86 3.79 -2.97
CA VAL A 82 16.45 4.88 -2.18
C VAL A 82 16.74 4.44 -0.74
N SER A 83 15.82 3.70 -0.11
CA SER A 83 16.01 3.17 1.25
C SER A 83 17.18 2.20 1.33
N LEU A 84 17.35 1.36 0.31
CA LEU A 84 18.48 0.43 0.14
C LEU A 84 19.81 1.18 0.02
N ILE A 85 19.88 2.20 -0.85
CA ILE A 85 21.09 3.01 -1.07
C ILE A 85 21.48 3.78 0.19
N ASN A 86 20.50 4.32 0.92
CA ASN A 86 20.72 5.14 2.10
C ASN A 86 21.04 4.35 3.38
N ASN A 87 21.19 3.02 3.30
CA ASN A 87 21.77 2.16 4.34
C ASN A 87 21.21 2.37 5.75
N ARG A 88 19.88 2.54 5.88
CA ARG A 88 19.20 2.52 7.18
C ARG A 88 19.02 1.07 7.63
N SER A 89 20.06 0.49 8.25
CA SER A 89 19.95 -0.69 9.14
C SER A 89 19.06 -1.83 8.64
N LEU A 90 19.08 -2.12 7.34
CA LEU A 90 18.29 -3.20 6.76
C LEU A 90 19.11 -4.47 6.83
N ASP A 91 18.53 -5.50 7.45
CA ASP A 91 19.11 -6.84 7.47
C ASP A 91 19.23 -7.31 6.01
N LYS A 92 20.48 -7.49 5.54
CA LYS A 92 20.79 -7.67 4.12
C LYS A 92 20.08 -8.88 3.54
N ASP A 93 19.95 -9.94 4.34
CA ASP A 93 19.38 -11.22 3.91
C ASP A 93 17.85 -11.17 3.80
N ILE A 94 17.16 -10.49 4.72
CA ILE A 94 15.69 -10.27 4.65
C ILE A 94 15.35 -9.38 3.45
N THR A 95 16.22 -8.41 3.16
CA THR A 95 16.02 -7.49 2.04
C THR A 95 16.12 -8.19 0.68
N ILE A 96 17.02 -9.16 0.54
CA ILE A 96 17.14 -9.99 -0.68
C ILE A 96 15.84 -10.77 -0.92
N TRP A 97 15.26 -11.38 0.12
CA TRP A 97 13.99 -12.10 -0.03
C TRP A 97 12.82 -11.19 -0.43
N PHE A 98 12.79 -9.96 0.10
CA PHE A 98 11.81 -8.96 -0.33
C PHE A 98 11.99 -8.56 -1.81
N ILE A 99 13.23 -8.41 -2.29
CA ILE A 99 13.52 -8.14 -3.70
C ILE A 99 13.06 -9.30 -4.58
N VAL A 100 13.33 -10.55 -4.18
CA VAL A 100 12.89 -11.74 -4.91
C VAL A 100 11.36 -11.79 -4.98
N LEU A 101 10.66 -11.57 -3.86
CA LEU A 101 9.20 -11.48 -3.85
C LEU A 101 8.69 -10.36 -4.76
N TYR A 102 9.35 -9.21 -4.72
CA TYR A 102 8.98 -8.06 -5.53
C TYR A 102 9.05 -8.40 -7.02
N ILE A 103 10.17 -8.98 -7.48
CA ILE A 103 10.36 -9.38 -8.89
C ILE A 103 9.31 -10.42 -9.31
N ILE A 104 9.11 -11.46 -8.50
CA ILE A 104 8.12 -12.51 -8.79
C ILE A 104 6.70 -11.91 -8.86
N SER A 105 6.35 -11.04 -7.91
CA SER A 105 5.03 -10.40 -7.86
C SER A 105 4.80 -9.52 -9.08
N ILE A 106 5.79 -8.72 -9.48
CA ILE A 106 5.71 -7.88 -10.70
C ILE A 106 5.49 -8.74 -11.94
N PHE A 107 6.20 -9.86 -12.06
CA PHE A 107 6.03 -10.77 -13.20
C PHE A 107 4.62 -11.38 -13.25
N ILE A 108 4.10 -11.83 -12.10
CA ILE A 108 2.73 -12.35 -11.99
C ILE A 108 1.70 -11.27 -12.31
N ILE A 109 1.86 -10.06 -11.77
CA ILE A 109 0.99 -8.90 -12.03
C ILE A 109 0.96 -8.58 -13.54
N PHE A 110 2.12 -8.57 -14.20
CA PHE A 110 2.20 -8.30 -15.62
C PHE A 110 1.48 -9.37 -16.45
N ILE A 111 1.68 -10.65 -16.12
CA ILE A 111 0.96 -11.74 -16.78
C ILE A 111 -0.54 -11.59 -16.58
N LEU A 112 -1.00 -11.31 -15.37
CA LEU A 112 -2.43 -11.19 -15.07
C LEU A 112 -3.08 -9.99 -15.77
N PHE A 113 -2.35 -8.89 -15.97
CA PHE A 113 -2.86 -7.78 -16.79
C PHE A 113 -2.85 -8.08 -18.29
N ALA A 114 -1.90 -8.89 -18.76
CA ALA A 114 -1.82 -9.28 -20.16
C ALA A 114 -2.86 -10.36 -20.54
N VAL A 115 -3.14 -11.27 -19.60
CA VAL A 115 -4.16 -12.32 -19.76
C VAL A 115 -5.53 -11.66 -19.72
N ASP A 116 -6.29 -11.82 -20.80
CA ASP A 116 -7.66 -11.30 -20.90
C ASP A 116 -7.68 -9.77 -20.68
N PHE A 117 -6.76 -9.06 -21.32
CA PHE A 117 -6.75 -7.59 -21.33
C PHE A 117 -7.98 -7.05 -22.05
N SER A 118 -8.71 -6.15 -21.39
CA SER A 118 -9.83 -5.42 -21.99
C SER A 118 -9.78 -3.94 -21.62
N SER A 119 -9.86 -3.07 -22.64
CA SER A 119 -9.92 -1.62 -22.44
C SER A 119 -11.31 -1.11 -22.07
N ASP A 120 -12.35 -1.92 -22.25
CA ASP A 120 -13.74 -1.44 -22.16
C ASP A 120 -14.57 -2.25 -21.15
N THR A 121 -14.12 -3.44 -20.77
CA THR A 121 -14.85 -4.34 -19.88
C THR A 121 -14.02 -4.79 -18.70
N PHE A 122 -14.70 -5.08 -17.60
CA PHE A 122 -14.08 -5.68 -16.43
C PHE A 122 -13.53 -7.08 -16.74
N THR A 123 -12.33 -7.38 -16.25
CA THR A 123 -11.76 -8.73 -16.30
C THR A 123 -11.23 -9.13 -14.92
N TRP A 124 -11.53 -10.36 -14.51
CA TRP A 124 -11.10 -10.88 -13.22
C TRP A 124 -9.58 -10.94 -13.08
N CYS A 125 -8.86 -11.24 -14.17
CA CYS A 125 -7.40 -11.29 -14.19
C CYS A 125 -6.81 -9.91 -13.83
N SER A 126 -7.32 -8.84 -14.44
CA SER A 126 -6.87 -7.47 -14.15
C SER A 126 -7.24 -7.03 -12.72
N PHE A 127 -8.41 -7.42 -12.23
CA PHE A 127 -8.81 -7.14 -10.86
C PHE A 127 -7.93 -7.83 -9.82
N ILE A 128 -7.60 -9.11 -10.04
CA ILE A 128 -6.67 -9.85 -9.18
C ILE A 128 -5.26 -9.24 -9.25
N ALA A 129 -4.80 -8.84 -10.43
CA ALA A 129 -3.52 -8.14 -10.59
C ALA A 129 -3.47 -6.85 -9.76
N TRP A 130 -4.54 -6.06 -9.81
CA TRP A 130 -4.68 -4.84 -9.00
C TRP A 130 -4.68 -5.13 -7.49
N LEU A 131 -5.37 -6.18 -7.03
CA LEU A 131 -5.31 -6.58 -5.62
C LEU A 131 -3.89 -6.98 -5.18
N LEU A 132 -3.14 -7.67 -6.04
CA LEU A 132 -1.74 -8.02 -5.79
C LEU A 132 -0.85 -6.77 -5.72
N VAL A 133 -1.09 -5.78 -6.57
CA VAL A 133 -0.38 -4.49 -6.53
C VAL A 133 -0.62 -3.78 -5.19
N LEU A 134 -1.87 -3.71 -4.75
CA LEU A 134 -2.23 -3.14 -3.45
C LEU A 134 -1.56 -3.88 -2.29
N TYR A 135 -1.58 -5.20 -2.33
CA TYR A 135 -0.95 -6.03 -1.31
C TYR A 135 0.57 -5.86 -1.28
N LEU A 136 1.22 -5.80 -2.45
CA LEU A 136 2.65 -5.55 -2.56
C LEU A 136 3.02 -4.18 -1.99
N TRP A 137 2.17 -3.17 -2.22
CA TRP A 137 2.34 -1.85 -1.63
C TRP A 137 2.24 -1.87 -0.10
N ILE A 138 1.28 -2.62 0.47
CA ILE A 138 1.15 -2.82 1.92
C ILE A 138 2.44 -3.42 2.49
N LEU A 139 2.90 -4.55 1.93
CA LEU A 139 4.12 -5.23 2.38
C LEU A 139 5.36 -4.32 2.30
N GLY A 140 5.39 -3.45 1.31
CA GLY A 140 6.41 -2.42 1.15
C GLY A 140 6.34 -1.34 2.22
N ASN A 141 5.16 -0.85 2.59
CA ASN A 141 5.03 0.38 3.38
C ASN A 141 4.65 0.19 4.84
N VAL A 142 4.25 -1.01 5.27
CA VAL A 142 3.80 -1.24 6.65
C VAL A 142 4.87 -0.95 7.71
N ASP A 143 6.14 -1.14 7.39
CA ASP A 143 7.27 -0.84 8.29
C ASP A 143 7.80 0.60 8.10
N ASN A 144 7.14 1.45 7.30
CA ASN A 144 7.60 2.82 7.09
C ASN A 144 7.40 3.64 8.39
N PRO A 145 8.48 4.22 8.95
CA PRO A 145 8.41 4.94 10.23
C PRO A 145 7.47 6.16 10.18
N SER A 146 7.17 6.69 8.99
CA SER A 146 6.23 7.80 8.82
C SER A 146 4.79 7.43 9.17
N TYR A 147 4.45 6.13 9.09
CA TYR A 147 3.12 5.60 9.42
C TYR A 147 3.10 4.86 10.76
N GLN A 148 4.23 4.79 11.45
CA GLN A 148 4.29 4.25 12.79
C GLN A 148 4.02 5.37 13.78
N LYS A 149 3.15 5.10 14.75
CA LYS A 149 3.00 5.99 15.90
C LYS A 149 4.36 6.07 16.58
N LYS A 150 5.03 7.23 16.49
CA LYS A 150 6.23 7.48 17.29
C LYS A 150 5.87 7.21 18.75
N THR A 151 6.40 6.13 19.30
CA THR A 151 6.42 5.90 20.74
C THR A 151 7.52 6.79 21.32
N GLU A 152 7.33 8.10 21.20
CA GLU A 152 8.03 9.01 22.09
C GLU A 152 7.46 8.73 23.48
N ASN A 153 8.32 8.31 24.41
CA ASN A 153 8.03 8.25 25.86
C ASN A 153 7.63 9.64 26.45
N LYS A 154 7.23 10.60 25.62
CA LYS A 154 6.77 11.96 25.95
C LYS A 154 5.79 12.50 24.89
N ALA A 155 4.90 11.68 24.35
CA ALA A 155 3.80 12.20 23.53
C ALA A 155 2.81 12.99 24.41
N ALA A 156 2.98 14.32 24.42
CA ALA A 156 2.10 15.38 24.91
C ALA A 156 1.08 14.98 26.00
N SER A 157 1.50 15.07 27.26
CA SER A 157 0.59 15.54 28.30
C SER A 157 1.03 16.96 28.63
N GLY A 158 0.30 17.95 28.10
CA GLY A 158 0.01 19.11 28.91
C GLY A 158 -0.73 18.57 30.12
N GLY A 159 0.02 18.15 31.14
CA GLY A 159 -0.56 17.63 32.36
C GLY A 159 -1.30 18.78 33.04
N ASP A 160 -2.53 18.54 33.45
CA ASP A 160 -3.36 19.46 34.25
C ASP A 160 -2.75 19.82 35.63
N ASN A 161 -1.46 19.61 35.84
CA ASN A 161 -0.70 19.89 37.06
C ASN A 161 0.51 20.82 36.80
N VAL A 162 0.40 21.77 35.87
CA VAL A 162 1.33 22.92 35.88
C VAL A 162 0.87 23.89 36.96
N ASN A 163 1.53 23.87 38.12
CA ASN A 163 1.31 24.86 39.17
C ASN A 163 1.86 26.22 38.69
N ARG A 164 0.98 27.03 38.07
CA ARG A 164 1.32 28.35 37.51
C ARG A 164 1.88 29.33 38.55
N LYS A 165 1.73 29.08 39.85
CA LYS A 165 2.31 29.91 40.91
C LYS A 165 3.84 29.83 40.99
N VAL A 166 4.48 28.84 40.38
CA VAL A 166 5.96 28.68 40.40
C VAL A 166 6.64 29.46 39.27
N LEU A 167 5.89 30.01 38.31
CA LEU A 167 6.42 30.77 37.18
C LEU A 167 6.29 32.29 37.35
N GLU A 168 5.79 32.76 38.50
CA GLU A 168 5.60 34.18 38.82
C GLU A 168 6.44 34.66 40.03
N GLU A 169 7.43 33.88 40.48
CA GLU A 169 8.53 34.35 41.36
C GLU A 169 9.82 34.53 40.55
#